data_AF-A0A504YUW9-F1
#
_entry.id   AF-A0A504YUW9-F1
#
_cell.length_a   1.000
_cell.length_b   1.000
_cell.length_c   1.000
_cell.angle_alpha   90.00
_cell.angle_beta   90.00
_cell.angle_gamma   90.00
#
_symmetry.space_group_name_H-M   'P 1'
#
loop_
_entity.id
_entity.type
_entity.pdbx_description
1 polymer ?
#
loop_
_entity_poly.entity_id
_entity_poly.type
_entity_poly.pdbx_seq_one_letter_code
_entity_poly.pdbx_strand_id
1 'polypeptide(L)'
;MEEAGPTGIATVDMLAPEEVCPPRGEVIKGSTELTVSDRRRHRRKLMRIRSKRAKNTIATDLTKDKKAAMARVIRMAHKPGSNVKVVT
;
A
#
# COMPACT_ATOMS: atom_id res chain seq x y z
N MET A 1 -9.50 40.18 36.20
CA MET A 1 -9.52 38.94 37.01
C MET A 1 -9.02 37.86 36.08
N GLU A 2 -7.72 37.59 36.12
CA GLU A 2 -7.10 36.61 35.22
C GLU A 2 -7.51 35.21 35.70
N GLU A 3 -8.30 34.52 34.89
CA GLU A 3 -8.62 33.13 35.13
C GLU A 3 -7.39 32.30 34.75
N ALA A 4 -6.55 32.01 35.75
CA ALA A 4 -5.51 31.00 35.64
C ALA A 4 -6.17 29.60 35.59
N GLY A 5 -6.76 29.27 34.46
CA GLY A 5 -7.13 27.90 34.11
C GLY A 5 -5.86 27.07 33.84
N PRO A 6 -5.89 25.74 34.01
CA PRO A 6 -4.70 24.90 33.98
C PRO A 6 -4.02 24.97 32.60
N THR A 7 -2.91 25.69 32.54
CA THR A 7 -2.00 25.80 31.39
C THR A 7 -1.15 24.53 31.29
N GLY A 8 -1.80 23.44 30.93
CA GLY A 8 -1.17 22.16 30.66
C GLY A 8 -1.93 21.47 29.56
N ILE A 9 -1.95 22.05 28.36
CA ILE A 9 -2.50 21.37 27.18
C ILE A 9 -1.63 20.14 26.96
N ALA A 10 -2.15 18.96 27.28
CA ALA A 10 -1.46 17.71 27.00
C ALA A 10 -1.28 17.64 25.49
N THR A 11 -0.03 17.60 25.00
CA THR A 11 0.28 17.48 23.56
C THR A 11 -0.29 16.19 22.95
N VAL A 12 -0.74 15.26 23.79
CA VAL A 12 -1.43 14.02 23.43
C VAL A 12 -2.84 14.28 22.89
N ASP A 13 -3.52 15.36 23.32
CA ASP A 13 -4.88 15.71 22.86
C ASP A 13 -4.90 16.41 21.49
N MET A 14 -3.72 16.76 20.96
CA MET A 14 -3.60 17.40 19.64
C MET A 14 -3.68 16.42 18.48
N LEU A 15 -3.57 15.11 18.75
CA LEU A 15 -3.51 14.07 17.73
C LEU A 15 -4.76 13.21 17.77
N ALA A 16 -5.39 13.01 16.60
CA ALA A 16 -6.57 12.16 16.52
C ALA A 16 -6.18 10.70 16.85
N PRO A 17 -7.06 9.90 17.48
CA PRO A 17 -6.76 8.50 17.81
C PRO A 17 -6.31 7.65 16.62
N GLU A 18 -6.83 7.92 15.42
CA GLU A 18 -6.44 7.26 14.17
C GLU A 18 -5.01 7.61 13.71
N GLU A 19 -4.50 8.77 14.10
CA GLU A 19 -3.14 9.21 13.80
C GLU A 19 -2.15 8.66 14.83
N VAL A 20 -2.57 8.49 16.09
CA VAL A 20 -1.81 7.81 17.14
C VAL A 20 -1.67 6.32 16.82
N CYS A 21 -2.76 5.67 16.40
CA CYS A 21 -2.81 4.26 16.08
C CYS A 21 -3.61 4.01 14.80
N PRO A 22 -2.96 4.05 13.62
CA PRO A 22 -3.66 3.86 12.37
C PRO A 22 -4.26 2.45 12.29
N PRO A 23 -5.48 2.31 11.73
CA PRO A 23 -6.13 1.03 11.63
C PRO A 23 -5.27 0.07 10.80
N ARG A 24 -4.88 -1.05 11.42
CA ARG A 24 -4.07 -2.11 10.78
C ARG A 24 -4.91 -2.89 9.78
N GLY A 25 -5.16 -2.32 8.61
CA GLY A 25 -5.66 -3.04 7.43
C GLY A 25 -6.81 -4.03 7.70
N GLU A 26 -6.69 -5.28 7.20
CA GLU A 26 -7.73 -6.30 7.29
C GLU A 26 -7.52 -7.34 8.39
N VAL A 27 -8.64 -7.58 9.10
CA VAL A 27 -9.05 -8.65 10.02
C VAL A 27 -8.02 -9.18 11.02
N ILE A 28 -8.23 -8.77 12.27
CA ILE A 28 -7.64 -9.27 13.52
C ILE A 28 -8.21 -10.67 13.90
N LYS A 29 -8.60 -11.49 12.92
CA LYS A 29 -9.09 -12.85 13.18
C LYS A 29 -7.94 -13.82 13.00
N GLY A 30 -7.80 -14.74 13.95
CA GLY A 30 -6.79 -15.79 13.89
C GLY A 30 -6.99 -16.67 12.65
N SER A 31 -5.90 -17.24 12.12
CA SER A 31 -5.96 -18.15 10.97
C SER A 31 -6.87 -19.36 11.20
N THR A 32 -7.04 -19.75 12.47
CA THR A 32 -7.89 -20.84 12.97
C THR A 32 -9.38 -20.49 13.01
N GLU A 33 -9.72 -19.20 13.10
CA GLU A 33 -11.11 -18.70 13.18
C GLU A 33 -11.74 -18.49 11.81
N LEU A 34 -10.90 -18.45 10.76
CA LEU A 34 -11.35 -18.22 9.40
C LEU A 34 -11.84 -19.51 8.76
N THR A 35 -13.07 -19.49 8.26
CA THR A 35 -13.60 -20.60 7.47
C THR A 35 -13.02 -20.58 6.05
N VAL A 36 -13.19 -21.69 5.31
CA VAL A 36 -12.78 -21.78 3.90
C VAL A 36 -13.51 -20.73 3.05
N SER A 37 -14.78 -20.46 3.34
CA SER A 37 -15.59 -19.48 2.60
C SER A 37 -15.09 -18.05 2.85
N ASP A 38 -14.69 -17.74 4.08
CA ASP A 38 -14.10 -16.43 4.44
C ASP A 38 -12.79 -16.21 3.69
N ARG A 39 -11.89 -17.20 3.66
CA ARG A 39 -10.65 -17.14 2.87
C ARG A 39 -10.92 -16.89 1.39
N ARG A 40 -11.90 -17.60 0.81
CA ARG A 40 -12.29 -17.42 -0.60
C ARG A 40 -12.83 -16.02 -0.87
N ARG A 41 -13.66 -15.49 0.04
CA ARG A 41 -14.22 -14.13 -0.03
C ARG A 41 -13.13 -13.08 0.06
N HIS A 42 -12.22 -13.20 1.03
CA HIS A 42 -11.10 -12.30 1.21
C HIS A 42 -10.19 -12.28 -0.03
N ARG A 43 -9.83 -13.45 -0.59
CA ARG A 43 -9.08 -13.53 -1.84
C ARG A 43 -9.78 -12.79 -2.99
N ARG A 44 -11.09 -12.95 -3.16
CA ARG A 44 -11.88 -12.23 -4.18
C ARG A 44 -11.86 -10.71 -3.93
N LYS A 45 -11.98 -10.27 -2.68
CA LYS A 45 -11.88 -8.84 -2.29
C LYS A 45 -10.53 -8.26 -2.69
N LEU A 46 -9.43 -8.93 -2.32
CA LEU A 46 -8.06 -8.50 -2.68
C LEU A 46 -7.87 -8.42 -4.20
N MET A 47 -8.41 -9.38 -4.96
CA MET A 47 -8.35 -9.34 -6.42
C MET A 47 -9.12 -8.16 -7.00
N ARG A 48 -10.28 -7.81 -6.45
CA ARG A 48 -11.04 -6.60 -6.86
C ARG A 48 -10.26 -5.32 -6.57
N ILE A 49 -9.66 -5.21 -5.37
CA ILE A 49 -8.82 -4.05 -5.00
C ILE A 49 -7.64 -3.92 -5.96
N ARG A 50 -6.94 -5.03 -6.24
CA ARG A 50 -5.82 -5.05 -7.19
C ARG A 50 -6.25 -4.63 -8.59
N SER A 51 -7.38 -5.12 -9.08
CA SER A 51 -7.93 -4.73 -10.38
C SER A 51 -8.29 -3.24 -10.43
N LYS A 52 -8.92 -2.70 -9.38
CA LYS A 52 -9.23 -1.27 -9.28
C LYS A 52 -7.97 -0.40 -9.29
N ARG A 53 -6.93 -0.79 -8.53
CA ARG A 53 -5.63 -0.09 -8.55
C ARG A 53 -4.97 -0.14 -9.91
N ALA A 54 -4.97 -1.31 -10.58
CA ALA A 54 -4.40 -1.45 -11.92
C ALA A 54 -5.08 -0.53 -12.94
N LYS A 55 -6.41 -0.40 -12.89
CA LYS A 55 -7.15 0.55 -13.74
C LYS A 55 -6.72 1.99 -13.51
N ASN A 56 -6.53 2.38 -12.25
CA ASN A 56 -6.10 3.74 -11.90
C ASN A 56 -4.64 4.02 -12.32
N THR A 57 -3.75 3.02 -12.28
CA THR A 57 -2.35 3.17 -12.73
C THR A 57 -2.20 3.13 -14.24
N ILE A 58 -3.11 2.47 -14.98
CA ILE A 58 -3.09 2.51 -16.45
C ILE A 58 -3.50 3.89 -16.97
N ALA A 59 -4.28 4.66 -16.18
CA ALA A 59 -4.64 6.03 -16.49
C ALA A 59 -3.52 7.05 -16.18
N THR A 60 -2.47 6.67 -15.45
CA THR A 60 -1.32 7.55 -15.20
C THR A 60 -0.29 7.38 -16.32
N ASP A 61 -0.37 8.28 -17.29
CA ASP A 61 0.69 8.78 -18.18
C ASP A 61 1.86 7.82 -18.47
N LEU A 62 1.69 6.97 -19.49
CA LEU A 62 2.69 6.03 -20.03
C LEU A 62 4.05 6.68 -20.33
N THR A 63 4.11 8.01 -20.46
CA THR A 63 5.33 8.75 -20.78
C THR A 63 6.25 9.00 -19.59
N LYS A 64 5.72 9.06 -18.36
CA LYS A 64 6.51 9.28 -17.12
C LYS A 64 7.27 8.04 -16.66
N ASP A 65 6.86 6.87 -17.14
CA ASP A 65 7.42 5.59 -16.73
C ASP A 65 8.60 5.10 -17.60
N LYS A 66 9.09 5.89 -18.56
CA LYS A 66 10.23 5.48 -19.43
C LYS A 66 11.44 5.02 -18.60
N LYS A 67 11.77 5.73 -17.52
CA LYS A 67 12.86 5.37 -16.59
C LYS A 67 12.58 4.05 -15.86
N ALA A 68 11.34 3.84 -15.40
CA ALA A 68 10.91 2.62 -14.74
C ALA A 68 10.79 1.41 -15.69
N ALA A 69 10.47 1.65 -16.95
CA ALA A 69 10.44 0.65 -18.01
C ALA A 69 11.86 0.21 -18.37
N MET A 70 12.78 1.15 -18.58
CA MET A 70 14.20 0.85 -18.84
C MET A 70 14.84 0.09 -17.67
N ALA A 71 14.55 0.49 -16.42
CA ALA A 71 15.04 -0.24 -15.25
C ALA A 71 14.54 -1.69 -15.18
N ARG A 72 13.32 -1.98 -15.67
CA ARG A 72 12.80 -3.35 -15.78
C ARG A 72 13.51 -4.14 -16.87
N VAL A 73 13.73 -3.55 -18.03
CA VAL A 73 14.45 -4.18 -19.15
C VAL A 73 15.88 -4.53 -18.76
N ILE A 74 16.60 -3.60 -18.12
CA ILE A 74 17.96 -3.84 -17.61
C ILE A 74 17.95 -5.01 -16.61
N ARG A 75 17.03 -5.01 -15.64
CA ARG A 75 16.94 -6.12 -14.66
C ARG A 75 16.67 -7.47 -15.32
N MET A 76 15.90 -7.51 -16.42
CA MET A 76 15.66 -8.73 -17.18
C MET A 76 16.90 -9.18 -17.95
N ALA A 77 17.67 -8.25 -18.52
CA ALA A 77 18.93 -8.55 -19.21
C ALA A 77 20.00 -9.15 -18.28
N HIS A 78 20.06 -8.71 -17.02
CA HIS A 78 21.01 -9.23 -16.03
C HIS A 78 20.64 -10.60 -15.44
N LYS A 79 19.47 -11.18 -15.78
CA LYS A 79 19.15 -12.54 -15.34
C LYS A 79 19.97 -13.58 -16.12
N PRO A 80 20.53 -14.60 -15.45
CA PRO A 80 21.25 -15.67 -16.13
C PRO A 80 20.30 -16.42 -17.07
N GLY A 81 20.72 -16.62 -18.33
CA GLY A 81 19.91 -17.25 -19.38
C GLY A 81 18.89 -16.33 -20.05
N SER A 82 18.97 -15.01 -19.85
CA SER A 82 18.10 -14.07 -20.58
C SER A 82 18.55 -13.88 -22.04
N ASN A 83 17.58 -13.77 -22.95
CA ASN A 83 17.82 -13.48 -24.37
C ASN A 83 17.85 -11.96 -24.67
N VAL A 84 17.79 -11.12 -23.64
CA VAL A 84 17.71 -9.66 -23.78
C VAL A 84 19.11 -9.06 -23.68
N LYS A 85 19.63 -8.52 -24.78
CA LYS A 85 20.90 -7.77 -24.80
C LYS A 85 20.60 -6.27 -24.79
N VAL A 86 21.13 -5.54 -23.81
CA VAL A 86 21.14 -4.08 -23.82
C VAL A 86 22.36 -3.65 -24.64
N VAL A 87 22.12 -3.09 -25.83
CA VAL A 87 23.17 -2.47 -26.64
C VAL A 87 23.15 -0.98 -26.29
N THR A 88 24.19 -0.52 -25.60
CA THR A 88 24.42 0.90 -25.28
C THR A 88 24.99 1.64 -26.46
#